data_AF-Q2NWZ5-F1
#
_entry.id   AF-Q2NWZ5-F1
#
_cell.length_a   1.000
_cell.length_b   1.000
_cell.length_c   1.000
_cell.angle_alpha   90.00
_cell.angle_beta   90.00
_cell.angle_gamma   90.00
#
_symmetry.space_group_name_H-M   'P 1'
#
loop_
_entity.id
_entity.type
_entity.pdbx_description
1 polymer ?
#
loop_
_entity_poly.entity_id
_entity_poly.type
_entity_poly.pdbx_seq_one_letter_code
_entity_poly.pdbx_strand_id
1 'polypeptide(L)'
;MQIISQAEHPFSLPLQLSYQIIAKARLKDWDSVVALNNRYVITLREAIEHIQSAGMATYEEEGRMNDIEQLLKNEKEIRALIGTRLTTLEQDMGQLRHSSQGNNTYHRQLLQS
;
A
#
# COMPACT_ATOMS: atom_id res chain seq x y z
N MET A 1 -21.78 -16.26 23.00
CA MET A 1 -21.24 -15.28 22.04
C MET A 1 -19.77 -15.65 21.86
N GLN A 2 -19.46 -16.51 20.89
CA GLN A 2 -18.11 -17.05 20.69
C GLN A 2 -17.22 -15.98 20.08
N ILE A 3 -16.11 -15.71 20.75
CA ILE A 3 -14.96 -14.97 20.22
C ILE A 3 -14.32 -15.90 19.18
N ILE A 4 -14.95 -16.02 18.01
CA ILE A 4 -14.28 -16.55 16.80
C ILE A 4 -13.49 -15.36 16.25
N SER A 5 -12.44 -14.95 16.94
CA SER A 5 -11.70 -13.73 16.60
C SER A 5 -10.21 -14.04 16.53
N GLN A 6 -9.62 -13.88 15.34
CA GLN A 6 -8.19 -13.90 15.04
C GLN A 6 -7.43 -15.24 15.16
N ALA A 7 -7.86 -16.21 15.97
CA ALA A 7 -7.10 -17.45 16.18
C ALA A 7 -7.18 -18.47 15.02
N GLU A 8 -8.24 -18.46 14.21
CA GLU A 8 -8.43 -19.48 13.16
C GLU A 8 -7.92 -19.03 11.77
N HIS A 9 -7.89 -17.71 11.51
CA HIS A 9 -7.52 -17.13 10.21
C HIS A 9 -6.67 -15.87 10.36
N PRO A 10 -5.39 -16.00 10.78
CA PRO A 10 -4.52 -14.85 11.07
C PRO A 10 -4.35 -13.90 9.88
N PHE A 11 -4.38 -14.39 8.64
CA PHE A 11 -4.19 -13.58 7.44
C PHE A 11 -5.47 -13.00 6.81
N SER A 12 -6.66 -13.32 7.34
CA SER A 12 -7.93 -12.84 6.78
C SER A 12 -8.01 -11.31 6.70
N LEU A 13 -7.64 -10.63 7.78
CA LEU A 13 -7.66 -9.16 7.86
C LEU A 13 -6.56 -8.52 6.99
N PRO A 14 -5.28 -8.95 7.05
CA PRO A 14 -4.25 -8.51 6.10
C PRO A 14 -4.70 -8.66 4.64
N LEU A 15 -5.32 -9.79 4.29
CA LEU A 15 -5.79 -10.06 2.94
C LEU A 15 -6.90 -9.09 2.53
N GLN A 16 -7.89 -8.87 3.40
CA GLN A 16 -8.95 -7.88 3.18
C GLN A 16 -8.38 -6.46 2.97
N LEU A 17 -7.42 -6.04 3.81
CA LEU A 17 -6.80 -4.73 3.71
C LEU A 17 -6.02 -4.58 2.41
N SER A 18 -5.31 -5.62 1.97
CA SER A 18 -4.56 -5.60 0.71
C SER A 18 -5.47 -5.36 -0.50
N TYR A 19 -6.67 -5.95 -0.53
CA TYR A 19 -7.66 -5.67 -1.57
C TYR A 19 -8.20 -4.23 -1.51
N GLN A 20 -8.45 -3.70 -0.31
CA GLN A 20 -8.90 -2.32 -0.15
C GLN A 20 -7.83 -1.33 -0.62
N ILE A 21 -6.57 -1.58 -0.29
CA ILE A 21 -5.44 -0.76 -0.75
C ILE A 21 -5.39 -0.73 -2.28
N ILE A 22 -5.48 -1.90 -2.94
CA ILE A 22 -5.50 -1.99 -4.41
C ILE A 22 -6.68 -1.19 -4.98
N ALA A 23 -7.88 -1.37 -4.43
CA ALA A 23 -9.06 -0.66 -4.90
C ALA A 23 -8.89 0.87 -4.77
N LYS A 24 -8.37 1.35 -3.63
CA LYS A 24 -8.12 2.78 -3.40
C LYS A 24 -7.02 3.33 -4.30
N ALA A 25 -5.94 2.59 -4.51
CA ALA A 25 -4.86 2.97 -5.42
C ALA A 25 -5.34 3.08 -6.87
N ARG A 26 -6.19 2.15 -7.34
CA ARG A 26 -6.82 2.22 -8.67
C ARG A 26 -7.75 3.43 -8.81
N LEU A 27 -8.43 3.82 -7.73
CA LEU A 27 -9.24 5.04 -7.66
C LEU A 27 -8.42 6.32 -7.46
N LYS A 28 -7.08 6.24 -7.36
CA LYS A 28 -6.16 7.35 -7.07
C LYS A 28 -6.42 8.06 -5.74
N ASP A 29 -7.08 7.39 -4.80
CA ASP A 29 -7.36 7.87 -3.45
C ASP A 29 -6.14 7.58 -2.55
N TRP A 30 -5.07 8.33 -2.76
CA TRP A 30 -3.74 8.06 -2.18
C TRP A 30 -3.68 8.30 -0.67
N ASP A 31 -4.50 9.22 -0.14
CA ASP A 31 -4.58 9.46 1.31
C ASP A 31 -5.16 8.22 2.02
N SER A 32 -6.21 7.62 1.45
CA SER A 32 -6.76 6.37 1.96
C SER A 32 -5.78 5.20 1.80
N VAL A 33 -5.02 5.15 0.70
CA VAL A 33 -3.97 4.12 0.51
C VAL A 33 -2.95 4.18 1.65
N VAL A 34 -2.47 5.37 2.02
CA VAL A 34 -1.50 5.54 3.11
C VAL A 34 -2.11 5.09 4.45
N ALA A 35 -3.33 5.53 4.76
CA ALA A 35 -4.01 5.15 6.01
C ALA A 35 -4.24 3.64 6.13
N LEU A 36 -4.70 3.00 5.05
CA LEU A 36 -4.93 1.56 4.99
C LEU A 36 -3.61 0.77 5.08
N ASN A 37 -2.54 1.25 4.44
CA ASN A 37 -1.25 0.58 4.46
C ASN A 37 -0.62 0.55 5.87
N ASN A 38 -0.77 1.64 6.64
CA ASN A 38 -0.34 1.68 8.04
C ASN A 38 -1.04 0.59 8.87
N ARG A 39 -2.35 0.40 8.66
CA ARG A 39 -3.11 -0.66 9.33
C ARG A 39 -2.71 -2.05 8.84
N TYR A 40 -2.51 -2.22 7.53
CA TYR A 40 -2.09 -3.47 6.92
C TYR A 40 -0.79 -4.00 7.54
N VAL A 41 0.24 -3.14 7.65
CA VAL A 41 1.56 -3.53 8.19
C VAL A 41 1.46 -4.04 9.63
N ILE A 42 0.65 -3.39 10.47
CA ILE A 42 0.43 -3.81 11.86
C ILE A 42 -0.24 -5.19 11.89
N THR A 43 -1.35 -5.34 11.18
CA THR A 43 -2.13 -6.59 11.18
C THR A 43 -1.38 -7.76 10.55
N LEU A 44 -0.54 -7.50 9.54
CA LEU A 44 0.28 -8.53 8.91
C LEU A 44 1.37 -9.02 9.87
N ARG A 45 1.98 -8.11 10.65
CA ARG A 45 2.96 -8.49 11.65
C ARG A 45 2.34 -9.38 12.72
N GLU A 46 1.19 -9.00 13.27
CA GLU A 46 0.44 -9.79 14.24
C GLU A 46 0.11 -11.19 13.70
N ALA A 47 -0.31 -11.28 12.43
CA ALA A 47 -0.59 -12.55 11.76
C ALA A 47 0.66 -13.46 11.65
N ILE A 48 1.81 -12.88 11.30
CA ILE A 48 3.08 -13.60 11.20
C ILE A 48 3.54 -14.09 12.58
N GLU A 49 3.49 -13.23 13.60
CA GLU A 49 3.86 -13.58 14.98
C GLU A 49 2.97 -14.70 15.54
N HIS A 50 1.68 -14.67 15.21
CA HIS A 50 0.73 -15.72 15.59
C HIS A 50 1.14 -17.07 15.01
N ILE A 51 1.49 -17.15 13.74
CA ILE A 51 1.89 -18.41 13.11
C ILE A 51 3.25 -18.89 13.59
N GLN A 52 4.19 -17.98 13.84
CA GLN A 52 5.48 -18.32 14.42
C GLN A 52 5.35 -18.93 15.82
N SER A 53 4.39 -18.45 16.61
CA SER A 53 4.12 -18.97 17.96
C SER A 53 3.28 -20.26 17.96
N ALA A 54 2.33 -20.41 17.04
CA ALA A 54 1.49 -21.61 16.90
C ALA A 54 2.19 -22.77 16.17
N GLY A 55 3.26 -22.49 15.42
CA GLY A 55 4.01 -23.46 14.62
C GLY A 55 3.39 -23.71 13.23
N MET A 56 4.21 -23.54 12.18
CA MET A 56 3.79 -23.58 10.76
C MET A 56 3.01 -24.85 10.36
N ALA A 57 3.29 -26.00 10.97
CA ALA A 57 2.64 -27.27 10.66
C ALA A 57 1.12 -27.24 10.90
N THR A 58 0.66 -26.50 11.93
CA THR A 58 -0.77 -26.31 12.18
C THR A 58 -1.42 -25.48 11.07
N TYR A 59 -0.70 -24.51 10.51
CA TYR A 59 -1.20 -23.61 9.47
C TYR A 59 -1.34 -24.31 8.11
N GLU A 60 -0.40 -25.18 7.76
CA GLU A 60 -0.37 -25.93 6.48
C GLU A 60 -1.53 -26.93 6.33
N GLU A 61 -2.04 -27.49 7.43
CA GLU A 61 -3.06 -28.55 7.42
C GLU A 61 -4.46 -28.08 6.96
N GLU A 62 -4.75 -26.77 7.01
CA GLU A 62 -6.08 -26.21 6.71
C GLU A 62 -6.20 -25.50 5.34
N GLY A 63 -5.32 -25.79 4.37
CA GLY A 63 -5.41 -25.20 3.03
C GLY A 63 -5.12 -23.69 2.97
N ARG A 64 -4.52 -23.15 4.04
CA ARG A 64 -4.28 -21.71 4.23
C ARG A 64 -3.05 -21.16 3.50
N MET A 65 -2.35 -21.99 2.74
CA MET A 65 -1.27 -21.56 1.83
C MET A 65 -1.79 -20.60 0.75
N ASN A 66 -3.05 -20.74 0.34
CA ASN A 66 -3.69 -19.88 -0.66
C ASN A 66 -3.77 -18.41 -0.21
N ASP A 67 -3.98 -18.15 1.09
CA ASP A 67 -4.05 -16.78 1.62
C ASP A 67 -2.69 -16.08 1.54
N ILE A 68 -1.60 -16.81 1.83
CA ILE A 68 -0.22 -16.30 1.73
C ILE A 68 0.12 -16.03 0.26
N GLU A 69 -0.18 -16.97 -0.63
CA GLU A 69 0.04 -16.77 -2.07
C GLU A 69 -0.72 -15.55 -2.60
N GLN A 70 -1.96 -15.37 -2.17
CA GLN A 70 -2.78 -14.24 -2.58
C GLN A 70 -2.26 -12.92 -1.98
N LEU A 71 -1.81 -12.92 -0.73
CA LEU A 71 -1.13 -11.76 -0.13
C LEU A 71 0.11 -11.37 -0.93
N LEU A 72 0.95 -12.33 -1.31
CA LEU A 72 2.14 -12.07 -2.12
C LEU A 72 1.79 -11.47 -3.49
N LYS A 73 0.73 -11.97 -4.14
CA LYS A 73 0.21 -11.39 -5.40
C LYS A 73 -0.26 -9.95 -5.17
N ASN A 74 -1.05 -9.71 -4.13
CA ASN A 74 -1.57 -8.39 -3.81
C ASN A 74 -0.44 -7.40 -3.48
N GLU A 75 0.57 -7.80 -2.72
CA GLU A 75 1.71 -6.92 -2.42
C GLU A 75 2.53 -6.54 -3.66
N LYS A 76 2.69 -7.46 -4.62
CA LYS A 76 3.35 -7.14 -5.90
C LYS A 76 2.56 -6.08 -6.66
N GLU A 77 1.23 -6.19 -6.70
CA GLU A 77 0.37 -5.20 -7.33
C GLU A 77 0.42 -3.85 -6.60
N ILE A 78 0.31 -3.84 -5.27
CA ILE A 78 0.41 -2.63 -4.45
C ILE A 78 1.74 -1.91 -4.72
N ARG A 79 2.86 -2.65 -4.75
CA ARG A 79 4.19 -2.10 -5.07
C ARG A 79 4.23 -1.49 -6.47
N ALA A 80 3.66 -2.16 -7.47
CA ALA A 80 3.60 -1.62 -8.83
C ALA A 80 2.79 -0.31 -8.89
N LEU A 81 1.60 -0.27 -8.27
CA LEU A 81 0.74 0.91 -8.25
C LEU A 81 1.40 2.11 -7.53
N ILE A 82 2.00 1.87 -6.37
CA ILE A 82 2.74 2.89 -5.62
C ILE A 82 3.95 3.38 -6.42
N GLY A 83 4.70 2.45 -7.05
CA GLY A 83 5.84 2.78 -7.90
C GLY A 83 5.45 3.70 -9.05
N THR A 84 4.37 3.38 -9.78
CA THR A 84 3.84 4.26 -10.83
C THR A 84 3.48 5.64 -10.30
N ARG A 85 2.83 5.73 -9.13
CA ARG A 85 2.46 7.02 -8.54
C ARG A 85 3.68 7.86 -8.16
N LEU A 86 4.71 7.24 -7.59
CA LEU A 86 5.96 7.93 -7.26
C LEU A 86 6.60 8.53 -8.49
N THR A 87 6.72 7.77 -9.58
CA THR A 87 7.22 8.29 -10.86
C THR A 87 6.39 9.47 -11.38
N THR A 88 5.05 9.40 -11.29
CA THR A 88 4.19 10.53 -11.66
C THR A 88 4.44 11.76 -10.78
N LEU A 89 4.57 11.59 -9.46
CA LEU A 89 4.85 12.70 -8.55
C LEU A 89 6.21 13.35 -8.83
N GLU A 90 7.24 12.56 -9.13
CA GLU A 90 8.55 13.06 -9.51
C GLU A 90 8.48 13.91 -10.80
N GLN A 91 7.72 13.45 -11.79
CA GLN A 91 7.48 14.19 -13.04
C GLN A 91 6.71 15.50 -12.78
N ASP A 92 5.63 15.44 -12.01
CA ASP A 92 4.81 16.62 -11.64
C ASP A 92 5.66 17.67 -10.92
N MET A 93 6.50 17.24 -9.96
CA MET A 93 7.42 18.14 -9.25
C MET A 93 8.49 18.73 -10.17
N GLY A 94 9.02 17.94 -11.11
CA GLY A 94 9.97 18.44 -12.12
C GLY A 94 9.36 19.53 -13.00
N GLN A 95 8.13 19.32 -13.49
CA GLN A 95 7.40 20.30 -14.28
C GLN A 95 7.10 21.58 -13.48
N LEU A 96 6.69 21.46 -12.22
CA LEU A 96 6.45 22.62 -11.35
C LEU A 96 7.72 23.46 -11.17
N ARG A 97 8.87 22.83 -10.94
CA ARG A 97 10.16 23.54 -10.82
C ARG A 97 10.50 24.30 -12.10
N HIS A 98 10.38 23.65 -13.27
CA HIS A 98 10.65 24.32 -14.55
C HIS A 98 9.67 25.47 -14.82
N SER A 99 8.38 25.30 -14.51
CA SER A 99 7.37 26.35 -14.65
C SER A 99 7.67 27.57 -13.75
N SER A 100 8.11 27.34 -12.51
CA SER A 100 8.48 28.41 -11.58
C SER A 100 9.74 29.16 -12.03
N GLN A 101 10.71 28.47 -12.63
CA GLN A 101 11.90 29.08 -13.20
C GLN A 101 11.56 29.92 -14.44
N GLY A 102 10.68 29.40 -15.30
CA GLY A 102 10.14 30.12 -16.45
C GLY A 102 9.42 31.39 -16.03
N ASN A 103 8.44 31.30 -15.12
CA ASN A 103 7.68 32.45 -14.61
C ASN A 103 8.57 33.52 -13.97
N ASN A 104 9.59 33.12 -13.20
CA ASN A 104 10.54 34.07 -12.61
C ASN A 104 11.41 34.78 -13.66
N THR A 105 11.70 34.09 -14.77
CA THR A 105 12.46 34.66 -15.89
C THR A 105 11.61 35.67 -16.66
N TYR A 106 10.35 35.33 -16.96
CA TYR A 106 9.40 36.24 -17.58
C TYR A 106 9.15 37.50 -16.73
N HIS A 107 8.97 37.34 -15.41
CA HIS A 107 8.79 38.49 -14.53
C HIS A 107 10.03 39.40 -14.46
N ARG A 108 11.24 38.85 -14.46
CA ARG A 108 12.47 39.67 -14.52
C ARG A 108 12.59 40.44 -15.81
N GLN A 109 12.26 39.84 -16.96
CA GLN A 109 12.34 40.51 -18.25
C GLN A 109 11.31 41.64 -18.36
N LEU A 110 10.10 41.46 -17.80
CA LEU A 110 9.07 42.49 -17.75
C LEU A 110 9.41 43.68 -16.83
N LEU A 111 10.22 43.46 -15.79
CA LEU A 111 10.69 44.52 -14.89
C LEU A 111 11.93 45.27 -15.42
N GLN A 112 12.56 44.74 -16.47
CA GLN A 112 13.74 45.33 -17.13
C GLN A 112 13.41 45.97 -18.49
N SER A 113 12.14 45.99 -18.89
CA SER A 113 11.62 46.71 -20.07
C SER A 113 10.90 47.98 -19.64
#